data_AF-A0A8J3R5F3-F1
#
_entry.id   AF-A0A8J3R5F3-F1
#
_cell.length_a   1.000
_cell.length_b   1.000
_cell.length_c   1.000
_cell.angle_alpha   90.00
_cell.angle_beta   90.00
_cell.angle_gamma   90.00
#
_symmetry.space_group_name_H-M   'P 1'
#
loop_
_entity.id
_entity.type
_entity.pdbx_description
1 polymer ?
#
loop_
_entity_poly.entity_id
_entity_poly.type
_entity_poly.pdbx_seq_one_letter_code
_entity_poly.pdbx_strand_id
1 'polypeptide(L)' 'MTDYEVVVQTIAATTTESGLTVEAVLDTDTYPTGVKVSPAEQKAVPLQRFTFHGEWNYRIHCGPIPESVLSKTIDLKPTK' A
#
# COMPACT_ATOMS: atom_id res chain seq x y z
N MET A 1 -11.42 25.70 -8.25
CA MET A 1 -12.02 25.24 -6.98
C MET A 1 -12.16 23.73 -7.13
N THR A 2 -11.24 22.97 -6.54
CA THR A 2 -11.31 21.51 -6.59
C THR A 2 -12.19 21.10 -5.42
N ASP A 3 -13.37 20.56 -5.70
CA ASP A 3 -14.32 20.18 -4.66
C ASP A 3 -13.95 18.77 -4.14
N TYR A 4 -12.95 18.74 -3.25
CA TYR A 4 -12.48 17.50 -2.64
C TYR A 4 -13.60 16.77 -1.89
N GLU A 5 -14.58 17.51 -1.38
CA GLU A 5 -15.74 16.95 -0.68
C GLU A 5 -16.62 16.13 -1.61
N VAL A 6 -16.96 16.65 -2.81
CA VAL A 6 -17.71 15.87 -3.81
C VAL A 6 -16.97 14.58 -4.19
N VAL A 7 -15.64 14.62 -4.34
CA VAL A 7 -14.85 13.43 -4.66
C VAL A 7 -14.90 12.41 -3.52
N VAL A 8 -14.67 12.84 -2.28
CA VAL A 8 -14.71 11.97 -1.09
C VAL A 8 -16.09 11.34 -0.92
N GLN A 9 -17.16 12.14 -1.03
CA GLN A 9 -18.54 11.65 -0.94
C GLN A 9 -18.86 10.62 -2.03
N THR A 10 -18.37 10.83 -3.26
CA THR A 10 -18.59 9.89 -4.37
C THR A 10 -17.90 8.55 -4.13
N ILE A 11 -16.68 8.56 -3.57
CA ILE A 11 -15.96 7.33 -3.21
C ILE A 11 -16.68 6.60 -2.08
N ALA A 12 -17.06 7.33 -1.02
CA ALA A 12 -17.76 6.77 0.14
C ALA A 12 -19.13 6.17 -0.20
N ALA A 13 -19.80 6.67 -1.25
CA ALA A 13 -21.07 6.12 -1.71
C ALA A 13 -20.95 4.74 -2.40
N THR A 14 -19.73 4.23 -2.61
CA THR A 14 -19.49 2.95 -3.29
C THR A 14 -19.77 1.77 -2.36
N THR A 15 -20.54 0.79 -2.85
CA THR A 15 -20.80 -0.49 -2.18
C THR A 15 -20.50 -1.63 -3.14
N THR A 16 -19.81 -2.68 -2.69
CA THR A 16 -19.53 -3.85 -3.53
C THR A 16 -20.78 -4.71 -3.73
N GLU A 17 -20.80 -5.55 -4.76
CA GLU A 17 -21.88 -6.52 -4.98
C GLU A 17 -22.07 -7.48 -3.79
N SER A 18 -20.99 -7.75 -3.05
CA SER A 18 -20.99 -8.55 -1.83
C SER A 18 -21.45 -7.80 -0.56
N GLY A 19 -21.77 -6.50 -0.66
CA GLY A 19 -22.31 -5.69 0.42
C GLY A 19 -21.28 -4.97 1.31
N LEU A 20 -20.02 -4.86 0.89
CA LEU A 20 -19.03 -4.07 1.62
C LEU A 20 -19.17 -2.58 1.29
N THR A 21 -19.19 -1.74 2.32
CA THR A 21 -19.23 -0.27 2.20
C THR A 21 -17.82 0.32 2.23
N VAL A 22 -17.60 1.40 1.48
CA VAL A 22 -16.32 2.12 1.46
C VAL A 22 -16.38 3.31 2.42
N GLU A 23 -15.38 3.44 3.28
CA GLU A 23 -15.15 4.67 4.06
C GLU A 23 -14.06 5.50 3.36
N ALA A 24 -14.34 6.78 3.16
CA ALA A 24 -13.39 7.73 2.58
C ALA A 24 -13.39 9.03 3.40
N VAL A 25 -12.20 9.55 3.69
CA VAL A 25 -12.01 10.77 4.47
C VAL A 25 -10.94 11.61 3.79
N LEU A 26 -11.13 12.93 3.79
CA LEU A 26 -10.10 13.86 3.36
C LEU A 26 -9.01 13.95 4.43
N ASP A 27 -7.81 13.49 4.11
CA ASP A 27 -6.62 13.75 4.92
C ASP A 27 -6.10 15.17 4.58
N THR A 28 -6.02 16.02 5.61
CA THR A 28 -5.54 17.41 5.49
C THR A 28 -4.17 17.61 6.15
N ASP A 29 -3.55 16.52 6.62
CA ASP A 29 -2.25 16.58 7.25
C ASP A 29 -1.16 17.01 6.26
N THR A 30 -0.17 17.72 6.80
CA THR A 30 0.98 18.17 6.01
C THR A 30 2.10 17.15 6.12
N TYR A 31 2.41 16.50 5.01
CA TYR A 31 3.52 15.56 4.91
C TYR A 31 4.75 16.27 4.34
N PRO A 32 5.81 16.50 5.15
CA PRO A 32 7.02 17.16 4.67
C PRO A 32 7.67 16.32 3.57
N THR A 33 7.98 16.96 2.45
CA THR A 33 8.65 16.32 1.31
C THR A 33 10.16 16.35 1.51
N GLY A 34 10.88 15.44 0.83
CA GLY A 34 12.35 15.42 0.87
C GLY A 34 12.95 14.87 2.17
N VAL A 35 12.17 14.23 3.02
CA VAL A 35 12.69 13.48 4.17
C VAL A 35 13.58 12.35 3.65
N LYS A 36 14.88 12.43 3.98
CA LYS A 36 15.86 11.42 3.59
C LYS A 36 15.75 10.22 4.52
N VAL A 37 15.46 9.06 3.94
CA VAL A 37 15.52 7.76 4.62
C VAL A 37 16.78 7.06 4.13
N SER A 38 17.59 6.55 5.05
CA SER A 38 18.79 5.80 4.70
C SER A 38 18.42 4.46 4.04
N PRO A 39 19.30 3.88 3.21
CA PRO A 39 19.07 2.55 2.65
C PRO A 39 18.88 1.46 3.72
N ALA A 40 19.47 1.66 4.91
CA ALA A 40 19.33 0.72 6.03
C ALA A 40 17.93 0.81 6.65
N GLU A 41 17.44 2.01 6.92
CA GLU A 41 16.07 2.23 7.45
C GLU A 41 15.02 1.73 6.46
N GLN A 42 15.20 1.97 5.16
CA GLN A 42 14.28 1.48 4.14
C GLN A 42 14.25 -0.06 4.07
N LYS A 43 15.40 -0.71 4.21
CA LYS A 43 15.50 -2.19 4.25
C LYS A 43 14.98 -2.79 5.55
N ALA A 44 14.96 -2.03 6.64
CA ALA A 44 14.47 -2.48 7.93
C ALA A 44 12.94 -2.60 7.97
N VAL A 45 12.22 -1.92 7.06
CA VAL A 45 10.77 -2.07 6.94
C VAL A 45 10.45 -3.50 6.46
N PRO A 46 9.67 -4.29 7.23
CA PRO A 46 9.34 -5.67 6.87
C PRO A 46 8.26 -5.70 5.80
N LEU A 47 8.63 -5.31 4.58
CA LEU A 47 7.73 -5.12 3.44
C LEU A 47 7.77 -6.32 2.50
N GLN A 48 6.61 -6.93 2.28
CA GLN A 48 6.37 -7.98 1.29
C GLN A 48 5.67 -7.37 0.07
N ARG A 49 6.30 -7.40 -1.10
CA ARG A 49 5.69 -6.96 -2.37
C ARG A 49 4.89 -8.10 -3.00
N PHE A 50 3.75 -7.77 -3.60
CA PHE A 50 2.96 -8.73 -4.37
C PHE A 50 3.44 -8.82 -5.82
N THR A 51 3.08 -9.91 -6.50
CA THR A 51 3.43 -10.12 -7.91
C THR A 51 2.68 -9.19 -8.84
N PHE A 52 1.43 -8.89 -8.50
CA PHE A 52 0.61 -7.93 -9.22
C PHE A 52 0.85 -6.53 -8.68
N HIS A 53 1.49 -5.68 -9.49
CA HIS A 53 1.86 -4.30 -9.16
C HIS A 53 2.59 -4.15 -7.82
N GLY A 54 3.63 -4.96 -7.57
CA GLY A 54 4.40 -4.94 -6.32
C GLY A 54 5.09 -3.62 -6.02
N GLU A 55 5.20 -2.72 -7.00
CA GLU A 55 5.60 -1.33 -6.81
C GLU A 55 4.65 -0.58 -5.86
N TRP A 56 3.35 -0.91 -5.86
CA TRP A 56 2.31 -0.25 -5.06
C TRP A 56 1.57 -1.21 -4.12
N ASN A 57 1.43 -2.48 -4.50
CA ASN A 57 0.77 -3.52 -3.72
C ASN A 57 1.78 -4.25 -2.83
N TYR A 58 1.73 -3.95 -1.54
CA TYR A 58 2.61 -4.56 -0.55
C TYR A 58 1.87 -4.79 0.77
N ARG A 59 2.47 -5.64 1.62
CA ARG A 59 2.07 -5.89 3.00
C ARG A 59 3.23 -5.54 3.91
N ILE A 60 2.96 -4.79 4.98
CA ILE A 60 3.91 -4.55 6.06
C ILE A 60 3.57 -5.52 7.19
N HIS A 61 4.56 -6.26 7.69
CA HIS A 61 4.38 -7.23 8.78
C HIS A 61 4.57 -6.57 10.14
N CYS A 62 3.78 -6.98 11.14
CA CYS A 62 4.04 -6.65 12.54
C CYS A 62 5.12 -7.61 13.05
N GLY A 63 6.39 -7.30 12.78
CA GLY A 63 7.54 -8.16 13.09
C GLY A 63 8.36 -8.54 11.85
N PRO A 64 9.35 -9.44 11.99
CA PRO A 64 10.16 -9.89 10.86
C PRO A 64 9.30 -10.59 9.81
N ILE A 65 9.66 -10.42 8.53
CA ILE A 65 8.95 -11.06 7.41
C ILE A 65 9.04 -12.59 7.61
N PRO A 66 7.92 -13.33 7.59
CA PRO A 66 7.94 -14.78 7.77
C PRO A 66 8.76 -15.47 6.68
N GLU A 67 9.56 -16.48 7.04
CA GLU A 67 10.42 -17.20 6.09
C GLU A 67 9.66 -17.83 4.91
N SER A 68 8.41 -18.25 5.14
CA SER A 68 7.53 -18.81 4.10
C SER A 68 7.23 -17.83 2.95
N VAL A 69 7.40 -16.52 3.18
CA VAL A 69 7.24 -15.47 2.18
C VAL A 69 8.55 -15.27 1.40
N LEU A 70 9.70 -15.35 2.08
CA LEU A 70 11.02 -15.20 1.48
C LEU A 70 11.27 -16.28 0.41
N SER A 71 10.81 -17.51 0.64
CA SER A 71 10.92 -18.60 -0.34
C SER A 71 10.15 -18.32 -1.64
N LYS A 72 8.94 -17.72 -1.55
CA LYS A 72 8.10 -17.44 -2.73
C LYS A 72 8.67 -16.37 -3.67
N THR A 73 9.50 -15.45 -3.17
CA THR A 73 10.14 -14.42 -3.99
C THR A 73 11.28 -15.00 -4.85
N ILE A 74 11.84 -16.15 -4.48
CA ILE A 74 12.99 -16.76 -5.17
C ILE A 74 12.54 -17.65 -6.35
N ASP A 75 11.32 -18.21 -6.30
CA ASP A 75 10.78 -19.12 -7.32
C ASP A 75 10.17 -18.42 -8.55
N LEU A 76 9.97 -17.10 -8.51
CA LEU A 76 9.48 -16.34 -9.67
C LEU A 76 10.67 -15.89 -10.52
N LYS A 77 11.15 -16.81 -11.37
CA LYS A 77 12.03 -16.45 -12.49
C LYS A 77 11.35 -15.35 -13.32
N PRO A 78 12.09 -14.33 -13.78
CA PRO A 78 11.55 -13.35 -14.70
C PRO A 78 11.12 -14.07 -15.99
N THR A 79 9.82 -14.20 -16.20
CA THR A 79 9.28 -14.54 -17.52
C THR A 79 9.53 -13.37 -18.45
N LYS A 80 10.31 -13.67 -19.50
CA LYS A 80 10.66 -12.80 -20.62
C LYS A 80 9.42 -12.28 -21.35
#